data_AF-A0A177LIP4-F1
#
_entry.id   AF-A0A177LIP4-F1
#
_cell.length_a   1.000
_cell.length_b   1.000
_cell.length_c   1.000
_cell.angle_alpha   90.00
_cell.angle_beta   90.00
_cell.angle_gamma   90.00
#
_symmetry.space_group_name_H-M   'P 1'
#
loop_
_entity.id
_entity.type
_entity.pdbx_description
1 polymer ?
#
loop_
_entity_poly.entity_id
_entity_poly.type
_entity_poly.pdbx_seq_one_letter_code
_entity_poly.pdbx_strand_id
1 'polypeptide(L)' 'MRKTDLQYWRDNKDFMEGYSYRKITFENILIRHADESQFVEDLQKNNLLKIESPKGFFDKILNFNS' A
#
# COMPACT_ATOMS: atom_id res chain seq x y z
N MET A 1 -0.76 21.35 -3.04
CA MET A 1 -0.85 19.94 -2.58
C MET A 1 -0.07 19.07 -3.56
N ARG A 2 0.72 18.12 -3.05
CA ARG A 2 1.99 17.68 -3.66
C ARG A 2 1.81 17.16 -5.09
N LYS A 3 2.65 17.71 -5.97
CA LYS A 3 2.78 17.55 -7.44
C LYS A 3 2.97 16.10 -7.95
N THR A 4 2.91 15.10 -7.07
CA THR A 4 3.33 13.70 -7.31
C THR A 4 2.20 12.69 -7.24
N ASP A 5 0.98 13.11 -6.89
CA ASP A 5 -0.20 12.24 -6.88
C ASP A 5 -0.81 12.25 -8.29
N LEU A 6 -0.14 11.57 -9.24
CA LEU A 6 -0.54 11.44 -10.66
C LEU A 6 -1.80 10.55 -10.82
N GLN A 7 -2.74 10.61 -9.87
CA GLN A 7 -4.01 9.94 -10.00
C GLN A 7 -4.91 10.77 -10.91
N TYR A 8 -5.35 10.17 -12.01
CA TYR A 8 -6.38 10.74 -12.86
C TYR A 8 -7.73 10.67 -12.15
N TRP A 9 -8.47 11.78 -12.17
CA TRP A 9 -9.84 11.87 -11.69
C TRP A 9 -10.75 12.19 -12.86
N ARG A 10 -11.83 11.42 -13.02
CA ARG A 10 -12.76 11.60 -14.14
C ARG A 10 -13.59 12.88 -14.00
N ASP A 11 -13.97 13.22 -12.78
CA ASP A 11 -14.78 14.38 -12.44
C ASP A 11 -14.51 14.83 -10.99
N ASN A 12 -15.19 15.90 -10.58
CA ASN A 12 -15.03 16.45 -9.22
C ASN A 12 -15.50 15.47 -8.14
N LYS A 13 -16.49 14.63 -8.42
CA LYS A 13 -17.03 13.68 -7.44
C LYS A 13 -16.02 12.57 -7.17
N ASP A 14 -15.43 12.03 -8.23
CA ASP A 14 -14.36 11.04 -8.18
C ASP A 14 -13.17 11.57 -7.35
N PHE A 15 -12.77 12.81 -7.59
CA PHE A 15 -11.74 13.48 -6.77
C PHE A 15 -12.13 13.58 -5.28
N MET A 16 -13.36 14.01 -4.98
CA MET A 16 -13.81 14.16 -3.58
C MET A 16 -13.88 12.82 -2.84
N GLU A 17 -14.36 11.77 -3.50
CA GLU A 17 -14.41 10.41 -2.94
C GLU A 17 -12.99 9.89 -2.66
N GLY A 18 -12.09 9.96 -3.64
CA GLY A 18 -10.72 9.49 -3.46
C GLY A 18 -9.92 10.32 -2.44
N TYR A 19 -10.14 11.63 -2.38
CA TYR A 19 -9.49 12.48 -1.40
C TYR A 19 -10.02 12.25 0.02
N SER A 20 -11.33 12.18 0.20
CA SER A 20 -11.95 11.95 1.52
C SER A 20 -11.57 10.59 2.10
N TYR A 21 -11.59 9.53 1.29
CA TYR A 21 -11.16 8.20 1.70
C TYR A 21 -9.69 8.18 2.16
N ARG A 22 -8.78 8.79 1.38
CA ARG A 22 -7.36 8.85 1.73
C ARG A 22 -7.13 9.68 2.99
N LYS A 23 -7.83 10.81 3.13
CA LYS A 23 -7.76 11.64 4.33
C LYS A 23 -8.20 10.87 5.58
N ILE A 24 -9.35 10.20 5.54
CA ILE A 24 -9.85 9.38 6.66
C ILE A 24 -8.88 8.25 7.01
N THR A 25 -8.33 7.61 5.98
CA THR A 25 -7.36 6.52 6.14
C THR A 25 -6.11 7.01 6.89
N PHE A 26 -5.50 8.11 6.45
CA PHE A 26 -4.22 8.56 7.02
C PHE A 26 -4.34 9.45 8.26
N GLU A 27 -5.46 10.12 8.50
CA GLU A 27 -5.62 10.97 9.70
C GLU A 27 -5.68 10.17 11.00
N ASN A 28 -6.10 8.91 10.96
CA ASN A 28 -6.21 8.06 12.14
C ASN A 28 -5.01 7.12 12.33
N ILE A 29 -3.97 7.26 11.51
CA ILE A 29 -2.81 6.36 11.50
C ILE A 29 -1.53 7.16 11.68
N LEU A 30 -0.73 6.76 12.67
CA LEU A 30 0.65 7.22 12.78
C LEU A 30 1.53 6.34 11.89
N ILE A 31 2.12 6.94 10.85
CA ILE A 31 3.10 6.27 9.98
C ILE A 31 4.46 6.91 10.21
N ARG A 32 5.40 6.15 10.79
CA ARG A 32 6.76 6.61 11.04
C ARG A 32 7.52 6.72 9.72
N HIS A 33 8.34 7.77 9.59
CA HIS A 33 9.08 8.07 8.36
C HIS A 33 10.60 8.19 8.59
N ALA A 34 11.08 7.79 9.78
CA ALA A 34 12.51 7.88 10.12
C ALA A 34 13.35 6.83 9.37
N ASP A 35 12.75 5.70 9.03
CA ASP A 35 13.37 4.58 8.33
C ASP A 35 12.34 3.85 7.45
N GLU A 36 12.79 3.31 6.32
CA GLU A 36 11.94 2.58 5.37
C GLU A 36 11.31 1.33 6.00
N SER A 37 12.04 0.60 6.83
CA SER A 37 11.55 -0.60 7.51
C SER A 37 10.41 -0.26 8.46
N GLN A 38 10.54 0.84 9.21
CA GLN A 38 9.49 1.31 10.11
C GLN A 38 8.25 1.77 9.35
N PHE A 39 8.45 2.44 8.22
CA PHE A 39 7.37 2.87 7.33
C PHE A 39 6.60 1.66 6.78
N VAL A 40 7.30 0.66 6.25
CA VAL A 40 6.71 -0.59 5.73
C VAL A 40 5.99 -1.35 6.84
N GLU A 41 6.58 -1.46 8.03
CA GLU A 41 5.96 -2.11 9.19
C GLU A 41 4.63 -1.44 9.56
N ASP A 42 4.60 -0.10 9.62
CA ASP A 42 3.38 0.65 9.95
C ASP A 42 2.30 0.48 8.87
N LEU A 43 2.68 0.43 7.58
CA LEU A 43 1.74 0.13 6.50
C LEU A 43 1.15 -1.28 6.61
N GLN A 44 1.96 -2.29 6.96
CA GLN A 44 1.48 -3.66 7.15
C GLN A 44 0.56 -3.79 8.37
N LYS A 45 0.92 -3.19 9.51
CA LYS A 45 0.10 -3.18 10.74
C LYS A 45 -1.28 -2.58 10.52
N ASN A 46 -1.37 -1.56 9.66
CA ASN A 46 -2.63 -0.89 9.33
C ASN A 46 -3.35 -1.49 8.12
N ASN A 47 -2.92 -2.67 7.63
CA ASN A 47 -3.49 -3.34 6.46
C ASN A 47 -3.45 -2.52 5.15
N LEU A 48 -2.55 -1.54 5.06
CA LEU A 48 -2.34 -0.71 3.87
C LEU A 48 -1.37 -1.36 2.88
N LEU A 49 -0.57 -2.31 3.34
CA LEU A 49 0.36 -3.08 2.52
C LEU A 49 0.30 -4.56 2.90
N LYS A 50 0.12 -5.44 1.91
CA LYS A 50 0.30 -6.88 2.06
C LYS A 50 1.47 -7.29 1.18
N ILE A 51 2.52 -7.81 1.80
CA ILE A 51 3.64 -8.40 1.08
C ILE A 51 3.34 -9.88 0.97
N GLU A 52 2.95 -10.32 -0.22
CA GLU A 52 2.80 -11.74 -0.49
C GLU A 52 4.20 -12.36 -0.51
N SER A 53 4.49 -13.21 0.47
CA SER A 53 5.68 -14.07 0.38
C SER A 53 5.49 -14.99 -0.83
N PRO A 54 6.48 -15.16 -1.72
CA PRO A 54 6.42 -16.10 -2.83
C PRO A 54 6.53 -17.54 -2.34
N LYS A 55 5.62 -17.98 -1.46
CA LYS A 55 5.54 -19.35 -0.96
C LYS A 55 5.16 -20.34 -2.06
N GLY A 56 4.61 -19.90 -3.18
CA GLY A 56 4.19 -20.78 -4.28
C GLY A 56 5.21 -20.98 -5.41
N PHE A 57 6.32 -20.23 -5.43
CA PHE A 57 7.27 -20.31 -6.55
C PHE A 57 8.37 -21.36 -6.31
N PHE A 58 8.84 -21.49 -5.07
CA PHE A 58 9.87 -22.48 -4.71
C PHE A 58 9.32 -23.92 -4.66
N ASP A 59 8.08 -24.12 -4.21
CA ASP A 59 7.44 -25.44 -4.19
C ASP A 59 7.20 -26.00 -5.60
N LYS A 60 6.98 -25.14 -6.60
CA LYS A 60 6.87 -25.55 -8.01
C LYS A 60 8.20 -25.93 -8.63
N ILE A 61 9.30 -25.28 -8.24
CA ILE A 61 10.64 -25.55 -8.77
C ILE A 61 11.22 -26.85 -8.20
N LEU A 62 10.94 -27.17 -6.93
CA LEU A 62 11.38 -28.42 -6.30
C LEU A 62 10.64 -29.65 -6.86
N ASN A 63 9.34 -29.53 -7.16
CA ASN A 63 8.54 -30.63 -7.72
C ASN A 63 8.76 -30.88 -9.21
N PHE A 64 9.44 -29.99 -9.94
CA PHE A 64 9.74 -30.18 -11.38
C PHE A 64 11.05 -30.96 -11.62
N ASN A 65 11.86 -31.15 -10.57
CA ASN A 65 13.13 -31.89 -10.62
C ASN A 65 13.06 -33.23 -9.85
N SER A 66 11.85 -33.73 -9.55
CA SER A 66 11.59 -35.01 -8.89
C SER A 66 11.02 -36.05 -9.85
#